data_AF-A0A1Y6MC17-F1
#
_entry.id   AF-A0A1Y6MC17-F1
#
_cell.length_a   1.000
_cell.length_b   1.000
_cell.length_c   1.000
_cell.angle_alpha   90.00
_cell.angle_beta   90.00
_cell.angle_gamma   90.00
#
_symmetry.space_group_name_H-M   'P 1'
#
loop_
_entity.id
_entity.type
_entity.pdbx_description
1 polymer ?
#
loop_
_entity_poly.entity_id
_entity_poly.type
_entity_poly.pdbx_seq_one_letter_code
_entity_poly.pdbx_strand_id
1 'polypeptide(L)'
;MEKLSMGKGQLFLSTLLSPLAMADWLLDVSFEMHSACRSRQMVNTSLSLLPGEETIFFEGLRQDNHHLCREVVGSAQLLDVSADKVSIALQVQERLDDGGWRTILAQTLSTGLNMPMLFESGEPSSEHVKLQVEVMTA
;
A
#
# COMPACT_ATOMS: atom_id res chain seq x y z
N MET A 1 -64.13 -17.08 -8.54
CA MET A 1 -63.54 -16.55 -9.78
C MET A 1 -62.41 -15.62 -9.39
N GLU A 2 -61.18 -16.00 -9.78
CA GLU A 2 -60.01 -15.13 -10.07
C GLU A 2 -59.44 -14.24 -8.93
N LYS A 3 -58.14 -14.14 -8.66
CA LYS A 3 -56.92 -14.60 -9.36
C LYS A 3 -55.74 -14.61 -8.36
N LEU A 4 -54.91 -15.66 -8.42
CA LEU A 4 -53.57 -15.69 -7.83
C LEU A 4 -52.66 -14.72 -8.61
N SER A 5 -51.93 -13.85 -7.92
CA SER A 5 -50.80 -13.11 -8.50
C SER A 5 -49.56 -13.32 -7.64
N MET A 6 -48.67 -14.17 -8.16
CA MET A 6 -47.35 -14.47 -7.65
C MET A 6 -46.39 -13.37 -8.11
N GLY A 7 -46.10 -12.41 -7.23
CA GLY A 7 -45.09 -11.37 -7.45
C GLY A 7 -43.69 -11.89 -7.12
N LYS A 8 -42.97 -12.33 -8.15
CA LYS A 8 -41.52 -12.58 -8.15
C LYS A 8 -40.76 -11.31 -7.71
N GLY A 9 -39.82 -11.46 -6.78
CA GLY A 9 -38.88 -10.39 -6.42
C GLY A 9 -38.01 -10.68 -5.19
N GLN A 10 -37.32 -11.82 -5.18
CA GLN A 10 -36.14 -11.97 -4.32
C GLN A 10 -35.08 -10.96 -4.78
N LEU A 11 -34.65 -10.05 -3.90
CA LEU A 11 -33.31 -9.49 -3.92
C LEU A 11 -32.84 -9.37 -2.48
N PHE A 12 -32.35 -10.50 -1.95
CA PHE A 12 -31.50 -10.53 -0.77
C PHE A 12 -30.17 -9.87 -1.15
N LEU A 13 -30.10 -8.55 -1.08
CA LEU A 13 -28.83 -7.83 -1.00
C LEU A 13 -28.45 -7.68 0.47
N SER A 14 -28.40 -8.81 1.18
CA SER A 14 -27.35 -8.94 2.20
C SER A 14 -26.07 -9.11 1.39
N THR A 15 -25.47 -7.99 0.99
CA THR A 15 -24.05 -7.96 0.67
C THR A 15 -23.36 -8.50 1.91
N LEU A 16 -23.10 -9.81 1.91
CA LEU A 16 -22.19 -10.44 2.83
C LEU A 16 -20.89 -9.70 2.57
N LEU A 17 -20.58 -8.71 3.41
CA LEU A 17 -19.21 -8.24 3.53
C LEU A 17 -18.43 -9.52 3.76
N SER A 18 -17.62 -9.90 2.76
CA SER A 18 -16.84 -11.13 2.85
C SER A 18 -16.12 -11.08 4.21
N PRO A 19 -16.14 -12.13 5.04
CA PRO A 19 -15.43 -12.12 6.32
C PRO A 19 -13.97 -11.67 6.18
N LEU A 20 -13.39 -11.89 4.99
CA LEU A 20 -12.08 -11.41 4.57
C LEU A 20 -11.96 -9.87 4.49
N ALA A 21 -13.01 -9.16 4.12
CA ALA A 21 -13.04 -7.69 4.11
C ALA A 21 -13.20 -7.08 5.52
N MET A 22 -13.51 -7.90 6.53
CA MET A 22 -13.63 -7.48 7.93
C MET A 22 -12.41 -7.88 8.78
N ALA A 23 -11.43 -8.57 8.19
CA ALA A 23 -10.22 -8.96 8.91
C ALA A 23 -9.29 -7.75 9.08
N ASP A 24 -8.60 -7.72 10.22
CA ASP A 24 -7.50 -6.78 10.46
C ASP A 24 -6.27 -7.28 9.70
N TRP A 25 -5.95 -6.63 8.57
CA TRP A 25 -4.79 -6.96 7.75
C TRP A 25 -3.57 -6.23 8.27
N LEU A 26 -2.49 -6.96 8.55
CA LEU A 26 -1.21 -6.37 8.93
C LEU A 26 -0.25 -6.41 7.73
N LEU A 27 0.43 -5.30 7.50
CA LEU A 27 1.50 -5.19 6.53
C LEU A 27 2.79 -4.86 7.28
N ASP A 28 3.71 -5.81 7.25
CA ASP A 28 5.10 -5.56 7.65
C ASP A 28 5.85 -4.98 6.47
N VAL A 29 6.52 -3.85 6.69
CA VAL A 29 7.28 -3.10 5.69
C VAL A 29 8.70 -2.88 6.20
N SER A 30 9.68 -3.34 5.42
CA SER A 30 11.06 -2.89 5.52
C SER A 30 11.40 -2.09 4.27
N PHE A 31 11.58 -0.78 4.45
CA PHE A 31 11.85 0.16 3.37
C PHE A 31 13.22 0.80 3.57
N GLU A 32 13.99 0.85 2.49
CA GLU A 32 15.27 1.53 2.41
C GLU A 32 15.30 2.38 1.14
N MET A 33 15.70 3.64 1.27
CA MET A 33 15.88 4.55 0.14
C MET A 33 17.25 5.22 0.20
N HIS A 34 17.93 5.21 -0.94
CA HIS A 34 19.08 6.07 -1.21
C HIS A 34 18.61 7.22 -2.10
N SER A 35 18.55 8.42 -1.52
CA SER A 35 18.15 9.61 -2.27
C SER A 35 19.33 10.19 -3.07
N ALA A 36 19.01 10.93 -4.14
CA ALA A 36 19.98 11.70 -4.91
C ALA A 36 20.81 12.68 -4.05
N CYS A 37 20.28 13.12 -2.90
CA CYS A 37 21.02 13.95 -1.93
C CYS A 37 22.02 13.16 -1.05
N ARG A 38 22.28 11.88 -1.37
CA ARG A 38 23.17 10.95 -0.64
C ARG A 38 22.72 10.64 0.79
N SER A 39 21.48 10.94 1.14
CA SER A 39 20.89 10.46 2.39
C SER A 39 20.35 9.05 2.20
N ARG A 40 20.72 8.15 3.13
CA ARG A 40 20.09 6.83 3.26
C ARG A 40 19.00 6.93 4.33
N GLN A 41 17.78 6.59 3.96
CA GLN A 41 16.64 6.52 4.87
C GLN A 41 16.20 5.05 4.98
N MET A 42 15.89 4.60 6.18
CA MET A 42 15.44 3.24 6.43
C MET A 42 14.32 3.26 7.47
N VAL A 43 13.25 2.53 7.21
CA VAL A 43 12.16 2.29 8.17
C VAL A 43 11.78 0.81 8.15
N ASN A 44 11.56 0.28 9.34
CA ASN A 44 10.89 -1.01 9.53
C ASN A 44 9.64 -0.73 10.36
N THR A 45 8.48 -1.08 9.83
CA THR A 45 7.20 -0.76 10.47
C THR A 45 6.15 -1.83 10.16
N SER A 46 5.16 -1.94 11.03
CA SER A 46 4.01 -2.82 10.90
C SER A 46 2.76 -1.94 10.96
N LEU A 47 1.88 -2.05 9.96
CA LEU A 47 0.70 -1.20 9.83
C LEU A 47 -0.55 -2.02 9.54
N SER A 48 -1.67 -1.59 10.10
CA SER A 48 -2.98 -2.10 9.74
C SER A 48 -3.44 -1.52 8.40
N LEU A 49 -3.92 -2.39 7.52
CA LEU A 49 -4.53 -2.00 6.26
C LEU A 49 -6.04 -2.19 6.33
N LEU A 50 -6.76 -1.14 5.92
CA LEU A 50 -8.21 -1.16 5.80
C LEU A 50 -8.59 -1.16 4.31
N PRO A 51 -9.55 -2.00 3.88
CA PRO A 51 -9.99 -2.03 2.50
C PRO A 51 -10.46 -0.65 2.01
N GLY A 52 -9.88 -0.18 0.90
CA GLY A 52 -10.23 1.12 0.31
C GLY A 52 -9.57 2.34 0.97
N GLU A 53 -8.78 2.17 2.03
CA GLU A 53 -8.03 3.25 2.68
C GLU A 53 -6.55 3.22 2.30
N GLU A 54 -5.95 4.41 2.18
CA GLU A 54 -4.51 4.56 2.04
C GLU A 54 -3.87 4.70 3.42
N THR A 55 -2.85 3.90 3.69
CA THR A 55 -2.07 3.92 4.93
C THR A 55 -0.64 4.36 4.62
N ILE A 56 -0.15 5.38 5.33
CA ILE A 56 1.22 5.86 5.19
C ILE A 56 2.17 4.96 6.01
N PHE A 57 3.18 4.38 5.34
CA PHE A 57 4.22 3.58 6.00
C PHE A 57 5.54 4.32 6.17
N PHE A 58 5.72 5.46 5.49
CA PHE A 58 6.94 6.25 5.54
C PHE A 58 6.67 7.74 5.29
N GLU A 59 7.23 8.60 6.13
CA GLU A 59 7.30 10.05 5.91
C GLU A 59 8.73 10.52 6.20
N GLY A 60 9.48 10.83 5.15
CA GLY A 60 10.85 11.32 5.20
C GLY A 60 10.90 12.85 5.11
N LEU A 61 11.56 13.48 6.08
CA LEU A 61 11.63 14.95 6.18
C LEU A 61 12.74 15.56 5.30
N ARG A 62 12.43 16.76 4.80
CA ARG A 62 13.38 17.83 4.47
C ARG A 62 14.26 18.12 5.68
N GLN A 63 15.59 18.03 5.58
CA GLN A 63 16.47 18.60 6.61
C GLN A 63 17.26 19.80 6.10
N ASP A 64 17.09 20.88 6.87
CA ASP A 64 17.27 22.26 6.50
C ASP A 64 18.72 22.76 6.56
N ASN A 65 18.89 23.97 6.04
CA ASN A 65 20.03 24.89 6.03
C ASN A 65 21.16 24.69 5.02
N HIS A 66 21.50 23.50 4.52
CA HIS A 66 22.50 23.40 3.42
C HIS A 66 22.34 22.21 2.46
N HIS A 67 21.31 21.36 2.60
CA HIS A 67 21.10 20.20 1.72
C HIS A 67 19.64 20.05 1.27
N LEU A 68 19.42 20.08 -0.05
CA LEU A 68 18.12 20.06 -0.75
C LEU A 68 17.46 18.66 -0.78
N CYS A 69 17.34 17.95 0.34
CA CYS A 69 16.58 16.69 0.33
C CYS A 69 15.09 17.03 0.29
N ARG A 70 14.37 16.50 -0.71
CA ARG A 70 12.93 16.68 -0.87
C ARG A 70 12.16 15.79 0.10
N GLU A 71 10.92 16.19 0.37
CA GLU A 71 9.98 15.40 1.16
C GLU A 71 9.61 14.12 0.41
N VAL A 72 9.62 12.99 1.10
CA VAL A 72 9.28 11.68 0.51
C VAL A 72 8.21 11.00 1.37
N VAL A 73 7.18 10.47 0.73
CA VAL A 73 6.08 9.75 1.38
C VAL A 73 5.92 8.38 0.75
N GLY A 74 5.82 7.35 1.58
CA GLY A 74 5.51 5.98 1.19
C GLY A 74 4.11 5.59 1.70
N SER A 75 3.24 5.14 0.81
CA SER A 75 1.87 4.74 1.11
C SER A 75 1.53 3.34 0.58
N ALA A 76 0.62 2.68 1.29
CA ALA A 76 0.10 1.36 0.95
C ALA A 76 -1.44 1.39 0.95
N GLN A 77 -2.05 0.66 0.01
CA GLN A 77 -3.51 0.50 -0.05
C GLN A 77 -3.86 -0.95 -0.30
N LEU A 78 -4.77 -1.49 0.51
CA LEU A 78 -5.37 -2.80 0.28
C LEU A 78 -6.39 -2.71 -0.86
N LEU A 79 -6.11 -3.39 -1.96
CA LEU A 79 -6.93 -3.34 -3.17
C LEU A 79 -8.00 -4.44 -3.18
N ASP A 80 -7.58 -5.67 -2.90
CA ASP A 80 -8.45 -6.84 -2.97
C ASP A 80 -7.96 -7.95 -2.04
N VAL A 81 -8.90 -8.75 -1.56
CA VAL A 81 -8.64 -9.88 -0.68
C VAL A 81 -9.51 -11.06 -1.09
N SER A 82 -8.86 -12.18 -1.32
CA SER A 82 -9.47 -13.48 -1.57
C SER A 82 -8.98 -14.52 -0.56
N ALA A 83 -9.54 -15.73 -0.61
CA ALA A 83 -9.13 -16.81 0.28
C ALA A 83 -7.64 -17.19 0.15
N ASP A 84 -7.07 -16.99 -1.04
CA ASP A 84 -5.71 -17.46 -1.36
C ASP A 84 -4.70 -16.32 -1.57
N LYS A 85 -5.18 -15.10 -1.79
CA LYS A 85 -4.35 -13.95 -2.19
C LYS A 85 -4.84 -12.63 -1.62
N VAL A 86 -3.88 -11.79 -1.26
CA VAL A 86 -4.07 -10.38 -0.92
C VAL A 86 -3.36 -9.51 -1.95
N SER A 87 -4.04 -8.48 -2.43
CA SER A 87 -3.49 -7.52 -3.38
C SER A 87 -3.35 -6.14 -2.76
N ILE A 88 -2.14 -5.56 -2.87
CA ILE A 88 -1.77 -4.29 -2.24
C ILE A 88 -1.12 -3.38 -3.28
N ALA A 89 -1.54 -2.12 -3.36
CA ALA A 89 -0.81 -1.08 -4.05
C ALA A 89 0.18 -0.42 -3.08
N LEU A 90 1.41 -0.22 -3.54
CA LEU A 90 2.46 0.51 -2.84
C LEU A 90 2.90 1.67 -3.71
N GLN A 91 3.03 2.84 -3.10
CA GLN A 91 3.51 4.02 -3.77
C GLN A 91 4.55 4.74 -2.93
N VAL A 92 5.60 5.23 -3.57
CA VAL A 92 6.58 6.14 -2.97
C VAL A 92 6.62 7.38 -3.84
N GLN A 93 6.38 8.54 -3.25
CA GLN A 93 6.34 9.82 -3.93
C GLN A 93 7.31 10.80 -3.29
N GLU A 94 7.87 11.68 -4.12
CA GLU A 94 8.70 12.81 -3.70
C GLU A 94 8.01 14.12 -4.06
N ARG A 95 8.06 15.08 -3.15
CA ARG A 95 7.56 16.43 -3.38
C ARG A 95 8.55 17.27 -4.19
N LEU A 96 8.08 17.85 -5.27
CA LEU A 96 8.82 18.75 -6.16
C LEU A 96 8.85 20.18 -5.60
N ASP A 97 9.76 20.99 -6.14
CA ASP A 97 9.97 22.38 -5.72
C ASP A 97 8.77 23.30 -6.06
N ASP A 98 7.94 22.90 -7.03
CA ASP A 98 6.68 23.56 -7.37
C ASP A 98 5.51 23.15 -6.43
N GLY A 99 5.78 22.26 -5.48
CA GLY A 99 4.80 21.72 -4.54
C GLY A 99 4.02 20.51 -5.06
N GLY A 100 4.23 20.09 -6.31
CA GLY A 100 3.66 18.87 -6.88
C GLY A 100 4.32 17.60 -6.36
N TRP A 101 3.77 16.44 -6.72
CA TRP A 101 4.31 15.12 -6.33
C TRP A 101 4.76 14.34 -7.56
N ARG A 102 5.97 13.77 -7.49
CA ARG A 102 6.54 12.83 -8.46
C ARG A 102 6.53 11.43 -7.87
N THR A 103 6.02 10.45 -8.60
CA THR A 103 6.13 9.03 -8.19
C THR A 103 7.54 8.50 -8.45
N ILE A 104 8.19 7.98 -7.40
CA ILE A 104 9.47 7.27 -7.45
C ILE A 104 9.25 5.78 -7.68
N LEU A 105 8.30 5.20 -6.94
CA LEU A 105 7.92 3.80 -7.03
C LEU A 105 6.40 3.70 -7.03
N ALA A 106 5.83 2.90 -7.93
CA ALA A 106 4.46 2.44 -7.85
C ALA A 106 4.45 0.95 -8.22
N GLN A 107 3.99 0.12 -7.28
CA GLN A 107 3.94 -1.33 -7.47
C GLN A 107 2.62 -1.88 -6.95
N THR A 108 2.05 -2.82 -7.69
CA THR A 108 0.92 -3.61 -7.23
C THR A 108 1.38 -5.02 -6.99
N LEU A 109 1.15 -5.49 -5.79
CA LEU A 109 1.57 -6.77 -5.30
C LEU A 109 0.37 -7.67 -5.13
N SER A 110 0.50 -8.94 -5.48
CA SER A 110 -0.49 -9.96 -5.20
C SER A 110 0.22 -11.18 -4.65
N THR A 111 0.01 -11.47 -3.36
CA THR A 111 0.76 -12.49 -2.62
C THR A 111 -0.15 -13.29 -1.70
N GLY A 112 0.31 -14.48 -1.30
CA GLY A 112 -0.30 -15.22 -0.20
C GLY A 112 0.06 -14.61 1.15
N LEU A 113 -0.63 -15.06 2.19
CA LEU A 113 -0.32 -14.66 3.56
C LEU A 113 1.00 -15.24 4.02
N ASN A 114 1.75 -14.48 4.82
CA ASN A 114 3.05 -14.86 5.37
C ASN A 114 4.07 -15.22 4.27
N MET A 115 3.97 -14.56 3.12
CA MET A 115 4.90 -14.72 2.00
C MET A 115 5.62 -13.39 1.76
N PRO A 116 6.85 -13.22 2.28
CA PRO A 116 7.61 -12.00 2.11
C PRO A 116 8.00 -11.81 0.64
N MET A 117 7.90 -10.58 0.16
CA MET A 117 8.31 -10.19 -1.20
C MET A 117 9.26 -9.02 -1.15
N LEU A 118 10.30 -9.08 -1.98
CA LEU A 118 11.36 -8.08 -2.08
C LEU A 118 11.31 -7.39 -3.44
N PHE A 119 11.36 -6.07 -3.42
CA PHE A 119 11.45 -5.19 -4.59
C PHE A 119 12.67 -4.30 -4.44
N GLU A 120 13.44 -4.18 -5.52
CA GLU A 120 14.57 -3.27 -5.63
C GLU A 120 14.42 -2.48 -6.93
N SER A 121 14.55 -1.15 -6.85
CA SER A 121 14.42 -0.26 -8.00
C SER A 121 15.77 0.35 -8.39
N GLY A 122 16.08 0.34 -9.68
CA GLY A 122 17.16 1.15 -10.26
C GLY A 122 18.57 0.55 -10.15
N GLU A 123 19.54 1.30 -10.69
CA GLU A 123 20.97 1.06 -10.51
C GLU A 123 21.46 1.75 -9.22
N PRO A 124 22.41 1.16 -8.46
CA PRO A 124 22.88 1.68 -7.17
C PRO A 124 23.57 3.05 -7.25
N SER A 125 23.81 3.56 -8.46
CA SER A 125 24.37 4.90 -8.72
C SER A 125 23.32 6.02 -8.79
N SER A 126 22.03 5.69 -8.69
CA SER A 126 20.87 6.59 -8.80
C SER A 126 19.93 6.46 -7.58
N GLU A 127 18.77 7.14 -7.59
CA GLU A 127 17.72 6.95 -6.58
C GLU A 127 17.35 5.46 -6.52
N HIS A 128 17.68 4.81 -5.40
CA HIS A 128 17.51 3.36 -5.23
C HIS A 128 16.57 3.10 -4.06
N VAL A 129 15.47 2.39 -4.32
CA VAL A 129 14.50 1.96 -3.33
C VAL A 129 14.58 0.45 -3.19
N LYS A 130 14.68 -0.01 -1.95
CA LYS A 130 14.52 -1.40 -1.56
C LYS A 130 13.32 -1.50 -0.64
N LEU A 131 12.38 -2.38 -0.98
CA LEU A 131 11.12 -2.55 -0.29
C LEU A 131 10.85 -4.04 -0.11
N GLN A 132 10.88 -4.50 1.13
CA GLN A 132 10.43 -5.82 1.50
C GLN A 132 9.10 -5.70 2.24
N VAL A 133 8.13 -6.51 1.84
CA VAL A 133 6.80 -6.52 2.46
C VAL A 133 6.31 -7.92 2.75
N GLU A 134 5.52 -8.06 3.79
CA GLU A 134 4.83 -9.30 4.15
C GLU A 134 3.43 -8.98 4.68
N VAL A 135 2.44 -9.75 4.22
CA VAL A 135 1.05 -9.57 4.62
C VAL A 135 0.67 -10.65 5.62
N MET A 136 0.11 -10.23 6.74
CA MET A 136 -0.34 -11.09 7.82
C MET A 136 -1.79 -10.76 8.21
N THR A 137 -2.39 -11.64 8.99
CA THR A 137 -3.65 -11.39 9.69
C THR A 137 -3.32 -11.11 11.16
N ALA A 138 -3.96 -10.12 11.77
CA ALA A 138 -3.79 -9.82 13.20
C ALA A 138 -4.38 -10.92 14.12
#